data_AF-A0A9X8CYE2-F1
#
_entry.id   AF-A0A9X8CYE2-F1
#
_cell.length_a   1.000
_cell.length_b   1.000
_cell.length_c   1.000
_cell.angle_alpha   90.00
_cell.angle_beta   90.00
_cell.angle_gamma   90.00
#
_symmetry.space_group_name_H-M   'P 1'
#
loop_
_entity.id
_entity.type
_entity.pdbx_description
1 polymer ?
#
loop_
_entity_poly.entity_id
_entity_poly.type
_entity_poly.pdbx_seq_one_letter_code
_entity_poly.pdbx_strand_id
1 'polypeptide(L)'
;FPGDVRGQRVVHLSRYTGDVLSDVGYRNYGAAGRAIEWGINIHTGLQFGWINQLVMLAACLAIIALAFSAAVMWWKRRPRGRLAAPPRRSGDRAALGAVAVAAVLGLLYPLLGASMLVALLVDALLPQRWHERLGL
;
A
#
# COMPACT_ATOMS: atom_id res chain seq x y z
N PHE A 1 6.38 -17.55 -15.85
CA PHE A 1 7.54 -16.69 -15.52
C PHE A 1 8.49 -17.47 -14.62
N PRO A 2 9.81 -17.24 -14.72
CA PRO A 2 10.81 -17.98 -13.93
C PRO A 2 10.72 -17.64 -12.44
N GLY A 3 10.97 -18.62 -11.56
CA GLY A 3 11.06 -18.42 -10.11
C GLY A 3 12.37 -17.76 -9.63
N ASP A 4 13.22 -17.39 -10.60
CA ASP A 4 14.40 -16.56 -10.42
C ASP A 4 14.38 -15.46 -11.48
N VAL A 5 14.33 -14.20 -11.03
CA VAL A 5 14.32 -13.00 -11.88
C VAL A 5 15.47 -12.98 -12.89
N ARG A 6 16.61 -13.64 -12.61
CA ARG A 6 17.76 -13.70 -13.54
C ARG A 6 17.44 -14.45 -14.84
N GLY A 7 16.43 -15.31 -14.84
CA GLY A 7 15.93 -16.01 -16.03
C GLY A 7 14.94 -15.19 -16.86
N GLN A 8 14.53 -14.01 -16.39
CA GLN A 8 13.55 -13.18 -17.08
C GLN A 8 14.21 -12.45 -18.27
N ARG A 9 13.50 -12.48 -19.40
CA ARG A 9 13.97 -11.93 -20.67
C ARG A 9 12.78 -11.41 -21.47
N VAL A 10 12.93 -10.24 -22.07
CA VAL A 10 11.93 -9.60 -22.93
C VAL A 10 12.51 -9.54 -24.34
N VAL A 11 11.86 -10.26 -25.26
CA VAL A 11 12.28 -10.36 -26.66
C VAL A 11 11.23 -9.69 -27.54
N HIS A 12 11.66 -8.75 -28.37
CA HIS A 12 10.83 -8.15 -29.40
C HIS A 12 11.16 -8.79 -30.75
N LEU A 13 10.13 -9.28 -31.44
CA LEU A 13 10.26 -9.95 -32.73
C LEU A 13 9.65 -9.12 -33.85
N SER A 14 10.26 -9.17 -35.03
CA SER A 14 9.69 -8.63 -36.26
C SER A 14 8.46 -9.44 -36.65
N ARG A 15 7.33 -8.77 -36.80
CA ARG A 15 6.06 -9.42 -37.18
C ARG A 15 6.07 -10.06 -38.57
N TYR A 16 6.96 -9.61 -39.47
CA TYR A 16 6.96 -10.03 -40.88
C TYR A 16 8.04 -11.07 -41.19
N THR A 17 9.20 -10.97 -40.52
CA THR A 17 10.35 -11.84 -40.79
C THR A 17 10.63 -12.82 -39.65
N GLY A 18 10.13 -12.56 -38.44
CA GLY A 18 10.45 -13.33 -37.23
C GLY A 18 11.80 -12.97 -36.60
N ASP A 19 12.54 -12.03 -37.17
CA ASP A 19 13.85 -11.61 -36.65
C ASP A 19 13.75 -11.00 -35.25
N VAL A 20 14.77 -11.23 -34.42
CA VAL A 20 14.88 -10.62 -33.10
C VAL A 20 15.31 -9.16 -33.22
N LEU A 21 14.41 -8.24 -32.88
CA LEU A 21 14.65 -6.79 -32.90
C LEU A 21 15.29 -6.28 -31.62
N SER A 22 14.94 -6.87 -30.47
CA SER A 22 15.50 -6.50 -29.18
C SER A 22 15.42 -7.69 -28.25
N ASP A 23 16.45 -7.85 -27.42
CA ASP A 23 16.54 -8.94 -26.47
C ASP A 23 17.18 -8.46 -25.15
N VAL A 24 16.34 -8.21 -24.15
CA VAL A 24 16.71 -7.57 -22.90
C VAL A 24 16.46 -8.54 -21.75
N GLY A 25 17.53 -8.97 -21.08
CA GLY A 25 17.45 -9.77 -19.86
C GLY A 25 17.73 -8.94 -18.61
N TYR A 26 17.53 -9.55 -17.44
CA TYR A 26 17.81 -8.91 -16.14
C TYR A 26 19.22 -8.30 -16.01
N ARG A 27 20.22 -8.88 -16.70
CA ARG A 27 21.60 -8.36 -16.71
C ARG A 27 21.74 -7.01 -17.43
N ASN A 28 20.83 -6.70 -18.34
CA ASN A 28 20.84 -5.49 -19.14
C ASN A 28 20.23 -4.29 -18.39
N TYR A 29 19.58 -4.52 -17.25
CA TYR A 29 19.02 -3.47 -16.41
C TYR A 29 20.08 -2.78 -15.54
N GLY A 30 19.92 -1.47 -15.37
CA GLY A 30 20.65 -0.70 -14.36
C GLY A 30 20.26 -1.12 -12.93
N ALA A 31 20.98 -0.61 -11.92
CA ALA A 31 20.76 -0.99 -10.52
C ALA A 31 19.30 -0.80 -10.07
N ALA A 32 18.68 0.33 -10.41
CA ALA A 32 17.28 0.60 -10.10
C ALA A 32 16.33 -0.39 -10.79
N GLY A 33 16.50 -0.66 -12.08
CA GLY A 33 15.67 -1.61 -12.83
C GLY A 33 15.76 -3.02 -12.26
N ARG A 34 16.97 -3.45 -11.87
CA ARG A 34 17.17 -4.74 -11.19
C ARG A 34 16.45 -4.80 -9.84
N ALA A 35 16.55 -3.76 -9.02
CA ALA A 35 15.87 -3.70 -7.74
C ALA A 35 14.34 -3.75 -7.89
N ILE A 36 13.79 -3.03 -8.88
CA ILE A 36 12.36 -3.01 -9.18
C ILE A 36 11.89 -4.41 -9.61
N GLU A 37 12.56 -5.03 -10.60
CA GLU A 37 12.17 -6.35 -11.12
C GLU A 37 12.28 -7.44 -10.06
N TRP A 38 13.33 -7.39 -9.23
CA TRP A 38 13.45 -8.28 -8.09
C TRP A 38 12.32 -8.08 -7.08
N GLY A 39 11.97 -6.82 -6.79
CA GLY A 39 10.83 -6.47 -5.94
C GLY A 39 9.49 -6.96 -6.49
N ILE A 40 9.26 -6.83 -7.79
CA ILE A 40 8.07 -7.36 -8.48
C ILE A 40 8.03 -8.88 -8.31
N ASN A 41 9.14 -9.58 -8.57
CA ASN A 41 9.20 -11.03 -8.52
C ASN A 41 8.93 -11.57 -7.09
N ILE A 42 9.42 -10.86 -6.06
CA ILE A 42 9.06 -11.12 -4.65
C ILE A 42 7.57 -10.87 -4.42
N HIS A 43 7.06 -9.70 -4.80
CA HIS A 43 5.68 -9.30 -4.57
C HIS A 43 4.67 -10.24 -5.23
N THR A 44 4.97 -10.76 -6.42
CA THR A 44 4.12 -11.72 -7.14
C THR A 44 4.27 -13.16 -6.62
N GLY A 45 5.09 -13.41 -5.59
CA GLY A 45 5.27 -14.75 -5.03
C GLY A 45 6.07 -15.71 -5.91
N LEU A 46 6.82 -15.20 -6.91
CA LEU A 46 7.59 -16.01 -7.85
C LEU A 46 9.00 -16.29 -7.33
N GLN A 47 9.65 -15.26 -6.78
CA GLN A 47 11.02 -15.36 -6.32
C GLN A 47 11.08 -16.30 -5.12
N PHE A 48 12.04 -17.24 -5.07
CA PHE A 48 12.17 -18.25 -4.00
C PHE A 48 11.02 -19.27 -3.91
N GLY A 49 10.09 -19.28 -4.88
CA GLY A 49 9.02 -20.27 -4.97
C GLY A 49 8.08 -20.26 -3.75
N TRP A 50 7.72 -21.46 -3.27
CA TRP A 50 6.68 -21.65 -2.25
C TRP A 50 6.97 -20.97 -0.91
N ILE A 51 8.25 -20.79 -0.54
CA ILE A 51 8.63 -20.10 0.70
C ILE A 51 8.13 -18.64 0.67
N ASN A 52 8.36 -17.95 -0.45
CA ASN A 52 7.89 -16.59 -0.63
C ASN A 52 6.36 -16.53 -0.66
N GLN A 53 5.70 -17.50 -1.29
CA GLN A 53 4.24 -17.60 -1.29
C GLN A 53 3.66 -17.71 0.13
N LEU A 54 4.28 -18.50 1.02
CA LEU A 54 3.85 -18.57 2.42
C LEU A 54 4.06 -17.25 3.16
N VAL A 55 5.17 -16.56 2.95
CA VAL A 55 5.42 -15.24 3.54
C VAL A 55 4.38 -14.23 3.04
N MET A 56 4.07 -14.21 1.75
CA MET A 56 3.03 -13.35 1.17
C MET A 56 1.64 -13.71 1.71
N LEU A 57 1.33 -15.01 1.86
CA LEU A 57 0.08 -15.46 2.48
C LEU A 57 -0.05 -14.95 3.91
N ALA A 58 1.02 -15.08 4.71
CA ALA A 58 1.05 -14.57 6.07
C ALA A 58 0.86 -13.05 6.12
N ALA A 59 1.50 -12.30 5.21
CA ALA A 59 1.31 -10.86 5.09
C ALA A 59 -0.14 -10.50 4.73
N CYS A 60 -0.77 -11.20 3.78
CA CYS A 60 -2.18 -11.01 3.44
C CYS A 60 -3.10 -11.26 4.64
N LEU A 61 -2.89 -12.36 5.38
CA LEU A 61 -3.65 -12.65 6.59
C LEU A 61 -3.46 -11.59 7.67
N ALA A 62 -2.23 -11.06 7.83
CA ALA A 62 -1.95 -9.98 8.77
C ALA A 62 -2.67 -8.68 8.39
N ILE A 63 -2.72 -8.32 7.10
CA ILE A 63 -3.47 -7.14 6.61
C ILE A 63 -4.97 -7.32 6.89
N ILE A 64 -5.52 -8.51 6.62
CA ILE A 64 -6.92 -8.82 6.93
C ILE A 64 -7.19 -8.65 8.43
N ALA A 65 -6.36 -9.26 9.28
CA ALA A 65 -6.48 -9.13 10.73
C ALA A 65 -6.36 -7.68 11.20
N LEU A 66 -5.47 -6.90 10.60
CA LEU A 66 -5.30 -5.47 10.89
C LEU A 66 -6.56 -4.68 10.52
N ALA A 67 -7.16 -4.92 9.36
CA ALA A 67 -8.39 -4.26 8.92
C ALA A 67 -9.56 -4.59 9.85
N PHE A 68 -9.76 -5.87 10.17
CA PHE A 68 -10.81 -6.30 11.11
C PHE A 68 -10.59 -5.72 12.51
N SER A 69 -9.38 -5.80 13.04
CA SER A 69 -9.08 -5.27 14.37
C SER A 69 -9.25 -3.75 14.45
N ALA A 70 -8.88 -3.00 13.40
CA ALA A 70 -9.13 -1.57 13.31
C ALA A 70 -10.64 -1.25 13.37
N ALA A 71 -11.45 -1.95 12.58
CA ALA A 71 -12.92 -1.78 12.59
C ALA A 71 -13.53 -2.13 13.96
N VAL A 72 -13.11 -3.25 14.57
CA VAL A 72 -13.57 -3.67 15.90
C VAL A 72 -13.17 -2.67 16.98
N MET A 73 -11.92 -2.19 16.96
CA MET A 73 -11.44 -1.17 17.92
C MET A 73 -12.22 0.13 17.78
N TRP A 74 -12.47 0.59 16.55
CA TRP A 74 -13.29 1.76 16.30
C TRP A 74 -14.72 1.55 16.81
N TRP A 75 -15.35 0.41 16.50
CA TRP A 75 -16.72 0.11 16.94
C TRP A 75 -16.87 0.10 18.45
N LYS A 76 -15.86 -0.41 19.18
CA LYS A 76 -15.85 -0.43 20.65
C LYS A 76 -15.59 0.94 21.28
N ARG A 77 -14.88 1.85 20.59
CA ARG A 77 -14.42 3.14 21.14
C ARG A 77 -15.22 4.35 20.65
N ARG A 78 -16.01 4.22 19.58
CA ARG A 78 -16.81 5.34 19.07
C ARG A 78 -17.85 5.80 20.10
N PRO A 79 -18.25 7.08 20.09
CA PRO A 79 -19.32 7.58 20.95
C PRO A 79 -20.66 6.86 20.68
N ARG A 80 -21.44 6.59 21.74
CA ARG A 80 -22.76 5.99 21.58
C ARG A 80 -23.69 6.92 20.80
N GLY A 81 -24.40 6.36 19.82
CA GLY A 81 -25.37 7.11 19.00
C GLY A 81 -24.75 8.00 17.91
N ARG A 82 -23.42 7.99 17.72
CA ARG A 82 -22.74 8.79 16.66
C ARG A 82 -21.73 7.92 15.89
N LEU A 83 -21.64 8.13 14.58
CA LEU A 83 -20.62 7.53 13.72
C LEU A 83 -19.37 8.43 13.67
N ALA A 84 -18.78 8.67 14.85
CA ALA A 84 -17.68 9.61 15.04
C ALA A 84 -16.32 8.91 15.12
N ALA A 85 -15.26 9.69 14.94
CA ALA A 85 -13.95 9.32 15.45
C ALA A 85 -13.96 9.24 17.00
N PRO A 86 -13.31 8.24 17.62
CA PRO A 86 -13.16 8.20 19.07
C PRO A 86 -12.45 9.45 19.61
N PRO A 87 -12.84 9.96 20.79
CA PRO A 87 -12.22 11.16 21.36
C PRO A 87 -10.73 10.91 21.67
N ARG A 88 -9.92 11.93 21.39
CA ARG A 88 -8.48 11.90 21.72
C ARG A 88 -8.29 11.83 23.24
N ARG A 89 -7.37 10.98 23.68
CA ARG A 89 -6.92 10.95 25.08
C ARG A 89 -5.85 12.03 25.29
N SER A 90 -5.93 12.76 26.39
CA SER A 90 -4.90 13.73 26.77
C SER A 90 -3.55 13.03 26.98
N GLY A 91 -2.48 13.51 26.34
CA GLY A 91 -1.13 12.93 26.45
C GLY A 91 -0.85 11.73 25.53
N ASP A 92 -1.71 11.48 24.52
CA ASP A 92 -1.56 10.33 23.62
C ASP A 92 -0.39 10.48 22.63
N ARG A 93 0.77 9.93 23.00
CA ARG A 93 1.97 9.89 22.14
C ARG A 93 1.79 9.00 20.91
N ALA A 94 0.85 8.05 20.93
CA ALA A 94 0.59 7.18 19.80
C ALA A 94 -0.02 7.94 18.61
N ALA A 95 -0.78 9.01 18.89
CA ALA A 95 -1.31 9.89 17.85
C ALA A 95 -0.20 10.58 17.04
N LEU A 96 0.88 11.01 17.70
CA LEU A 96 2.02 11.62 17.01
C LEU A 96 2.72 10.60 16.12
N GLY A 97 2.93 9.37 16.62
CA GLY A 97 3.50 8.28 15.84
C GLY A 97 2.65 7.94 14.61
N ALA A 98 1.33 7.87 14.76
CA ALA A 98 0.42 7.62 13.64
C ALA A 98 0.50 8.72 12.57
N VAL A 99 0.55 10.00 12.98
CA VAL A 99 0.71 11.13 12.05
C VAL A 99 2.07 11.09 11.34
N ALA A 100 3.15 10.76 12.06
CA ALA A 100 4.47 10.64 11.45
C ALA A 100 4.52 9.52 10.42
N VAL A 101 3.96 8.34 10.74
CA VAL A 101 3.85 7.22 9.80
C VAL A 101 3.01 7.62 8.58
N ALA A 102 1.86 8.27 8.78
CA ALA A 102 1.02 8.77 7.71
C ALA A 102 1.77 9.76 6.80
N ALA A 103 2.54 10.69 7.37
CA ALA A 103 3.31 11.67 6.61
C ALA A 103 4.42 11.01 5.77
N VAL A 104 5.17 10.08 6.36
CA VAL A 104 6.21 9.32 5.64
C VAL A 104 5.60 8.51 4.49
N LEU A 105 4.51 7.78 4.75
CA LEU A 105 3.83 7.00 3.72
C LEU A 105 3.21 7.90 2.64
N GLY A 106 2.64 9.05 3.01
CA GLY A 106 2.08 10.01 2.06
C GLY A 106 3.15 10.65 1.17
N LEU A 107 4.37 10.85 1.67
CA LEU A 107 5.50 11.33 0.88
C LEU A 107 6.03 10.25 -0.08
N LEU A 108 6.16 9.01 0.40
CA LEU A 108 6.62 7.87 -0.42
C LEU A 108 5.58 7.47 -1.48
N TYR A 109 4.30 7.63 -1.19
CA TYR A 109 3.18 7.31 -2.07
C TYR A 109 2.32 8.58 -2.28
N PRO A 110 2.67 9.45 -3.25
CA PRO A 110 2.04 10.77 -3.40
C PRO A 110 0.52 10.74 -3.55
N LEU A 111 -0.02 9.70 -4.19
CA LEU A 111 -1.47 9.54 -4.34
C LEU A 111 -2.17 9.25 -3.00
N LEU A 112 -1.52 8.49 -2.11
CA LEU A 112 -1.98 8.29 -0.73
C LEU A 112 -1.93 9.61 0.03
N GLY A 113 -0.83 10.35 -0.06
CA GLY A 113 -0.71 11.66 0.59
C GLY A 113 -1.79 12.64 0.12
N ALA A 114 -2.01 12.72 -1.21
CA ALA A 114 -3.03 13.56 -1.81
C ALA A 114 -4.45 13.19 -1.34
N SER A 115 -4.79 11.89 -1.26
CA SER A 115 -6.13 11.47 -0.80
C SER A 115 -6.37 11.82 0.67
N MET A 116 -5.35 11.73 1.52
CA MET A 116 -5.42 12.15 2.92
C MET A 116 -5.61 13.67 3.04
N LEU A 117 -4.91 14.47 2.23
CA LEU A 117 -5.09 15.92 2.17
C LEU A 117 -6.49 16.30 1.69
N VAL A 118 -7.03 15.61 0.68
CA VAL A 118 -8.40 15.80 0.21
C VAL A 118 -9.41 15.47 1.32
N ALA A 119 -9.23 14.36 2.03
CA ALA A 119 -10.09 14.01 3.16
C ALA A 119 -10.04 15.07 4.27
N LEU A 120 -8.85 15.57 4.61
CA LEU A 120 -8.68 16.66 5.58
C LEU A 120 -9.33 17.97 5.11
N LEU A 121 -9.23 18.29 3.81
CA LEU A 121 -9.87 19.48 3.25
C LEU A 121 -11.41 19.35 3.31
N VAL A 122 -11.95 18.19 2.97
CA VAL A 122 -13.39 17.92 3.08
C VAL A 122 -13.86 18.06 4.54
N ASP A 123 -13.12 17.50 5.48
CA ASP A 123 -13.39 17.61 6.92
C ASP A 123 -13.35 19.09 7.39
N ALA A 124 -12.33 19.84 6.97
CA ALA A 124 -12.17 21.25 7.35
C ALA A 124 -13.24 22.17 6.75
N LEU A 125 -13.78 21.84 5.56
CA LEU A 125 -14.80 22.64 4.88
C LEU A 125 -16.24 22.26 5.28
N LEU A 126 -16.43 21.13 5.97
CA LEU A 126 -17.76 20.70 6.43
C LEU A 126 -18.31 21.68 7.48
N PRO A 127 -19.52 22.27 7.28
CA PRO A 127 -20.06 23.20 8.26
C PRO A 127 -20.37 22.51 9.59
N GLN A 128 -20.22 23.22 10.71
CA GLN A 128 -20.37 22.68 12.07
C GLN A 128 -21.74 22.02 12.35
N ARG A 129 -22.80 22.54 11.73
CA ARG A 129 -24.15 21.94 11.71
C ARG A 129 -24.19 20.52 11.13
N TRP A 130 -23.30 20.20 10.18
CA TRP A 130 -23.16 18.86 9.61
C TRP A 130 -22.29 17.96 10.48
N HIS A 131 -21.27 18.51 11.15
CA HIS A 131 -20.51 17.78 12.18
C HIS A 131 -21.43 17.31 13.32
N GLU A 132 -22.33 18.18 13.79
CA GLU A 132 -23.32 17.83 14.81
C GLU A 132 -24.32 16.77 14.33
N ARG A 133 -24.86 16.92 13.10
CA ARG A 133 -25.84 15.98 12.52
C ARG A 133 -25.28 14.62 12.13
N LEU A 134 -24.08 14.58 11.54
CA LEU A 134 -23.42 13.33 11.10
C LEU A 134 -22.67 12.65 12.24
N GLY A 135 -22.53 13.36 13.35
CA GLY A 135 -21.86 12.84 14.51
C GLY A 135 -20.35 12.81 14.38
N LEU A 136 -19.75 13.63 13.50
CA LEU A 136 -18.30 13.81 13.39
C LEU A 136 -17.78 14.62 14.60
#